data_AF-A0A8T5RR49-F1
#
_entry.id   AF-A0A8T5RR49-F1
#
_cell.length_a   1.000
_cell.length_b   1.000
_cell.length_c   1.000
_cell.angle_alpha   90.00
_cell.angle_beta   90.00
_cell.angle_gamma   90.00
#
_symmetry.space_group_name_H-M   'P 1'
#
loop_
_entity.id
_entity.type
_entity.pdbx_description
1 polymer ?
#
loop_
_entity_poly.entity_id
_entity_poly.type
_entity_poly.pdbx_seq_one_letter_code
_entity_poly.pdbx_strand_id
1 'polypeptide(L)'
;MKLYNIYENGVLKNVNRVDFDGKKVYLIDDFKVIYLWFGSNSSEKKKEFGKKRAKDLNNKRKSPAKIQIIHQNKEFGAFLTIMDILKEGLQDGISKEKRDELVFELDETLELIDAGLDLDLEAEITLKAHKLSKRGISYEKISKRLAELQLILLKGKEKPLANEIKKKTEEILKSSSTFEELCWLVSELEILIEKKQIE
;
A
#
# COMPACT_ATOMS: atom_id res chain seq x y z
N MET A 1 -8.60 6.35 0.37
CA MET A 1 -8.95 7.46 -0.54
C MET A 1 -10.43 7.77 -0.39
N LYS A 2 -10.87 9.02 -0.59
CA LYS A 2 -12.30 9.38 -0.62
C LYS A 2 -12.61 10.20 -1.86
N LEU A 3 -13.72 9.91 -2.52
CA LEU A 3 -14.11 10.55 -3.78
C LEU A 3 -15.44 11.25 -3.62
N TYR A 4 -15.53 12.47 -4.12
CA TYR A 4 -16.74 13.29 -4.06
C TYR A 4 -17.07 13.88 -5.42
N ASN A 5 -18.34 13.80 -5.82
CA ASN A 5 -18.90 14.64 -6.88
C ASN A 5 -19.48 15.92 -6.27
N ILE A 6 -19.21 17.06 -6.89
CA ILE A 6 -19.66 18.38 -6.45
C ILE A 6 -20.85 18.86 -7.28
N TYR A 7 -21.95 19.17 -6.60
CA TYR A 7 -23.18 19.67 -7.22
C TYR A 7 -23.24 21.20 -7.22
N GLU A 8 -24.19 21.76 -7.97
CA GLU A 8 -24.37 23.23 -8.17
C GLU A 8 -24.67 24.01 -6.87
N ASN A 9 -25.09 23.31 -5.81
CA ASN A 9 -25.31 23.88 -4.48
C ASN A 9 -24.08 23.72 -3.56
N GLY A 10 -22.95 23.20 -4.08
CA GLY A 10 -21.73 22.95 -3.33
C GLY A 10 -21.79 21.76 -2.37
N VAL A 11 -22.81 20.89 -2.48
CA VAL A 11 -22.88 19.63 -1.74
C VAL A 11 -21.86 18.64 -2.32
N LEU A 12 -21.14 17.97 -1.42
CA LEU A 12 -20.24 16.87 -1.73
C LEU A 12 -21.01 15.55 -1.60
N LYS A 13 -21.20 14.82 -2.71
CA LYS A 13 -21.75 13.47 -2.68
C LYS A 13 -20.62 12.46 -2.78
N ASN A 14 -20.50 11.56 -1.80
CA ASN A 14 -19.58 10.44 -1.92
C ASN A 14 -19.93 9.60 -3.16
N VAL A 15 -18.90 9.24 -3.92
CA VAL A 15 -18.99 8.32 -5.05
C VAL A 15 -17.93 7.24 -4.88
N ASN A 16 -18.18 6.04 -5.39
CA ASN A 16 -17.18 4.97 -5.43
C ASN A 16 -16.31 5.05 -6.69
N ARG A 17 -16.78 5.67 -7.77
CA ARG A 17 -16.03 5.82 -9.03
C ARG A 17 -16.19 7.21 -9.64
N VAL A 18 -15.25 7.57 -10.51
CA VAL A 18 -15.20 8.84 -11.25
C VAL A 18 -15.29 8.55 -12.74
N ASP A 19 -16.39 8.96 -13.38
CA ASP A 19 -16.59 8.76 -14.83
C ASP A 19 -15.95 9.85 -15.69
N PHE A 20 -15.35 10.87 -15.07
CA PHE A 20 -14.70 12.00 -15.75
C PHE A 20 -15.60 12.71 -16.77
N ASP A 21 -16.91 12.77 -16.48
CA ASP A 21 -17.86 13.55 -17.28
C ASP A 21 -17.53 15.05 -17.26
N GLY A 22 -17.50 15.66 -18.44
CA GLY A 22 -17.08 17.07 -18.60
C GLY A 22 -17.98 18.10 -17.91
N LYS A 23 -19.20 17.77 -17.48
CA LYS A 23 -20.10 18.67 -16.74
C LYS A 23 -19.90 18.60 -15.23
N LYS A 24 -19.03 17.71 -14.75
CA LYS A 24 -18.83 17.42 -13.32
C LYS A 24 -17.54 18.02 -12.79
N VAL A 25 -17.52 18.15 -11.48
CA VAL A 25 -16.34 18.52 -10.69
C VAL A 25 -16.17 17.46 -9.62
N TYR A 26 -14.97 16.92 -9.53
CA TYR A 26 -14.62 15.89 -8.55
C TYR A 26 -13.60 16.42 -7.54
N LEU A 27 -13.80 16.06 -6.28
CA LEU A 27 -12.81 16.22 -5.22
C LEU A 27 -12.34 14.83 -4.80
N ILE A 28 -11.05 14.58 -4.97
CA ILE A 28 -10.42 13.29 -4.73
C ILE A 28 -9.39 13.49 -3.62
N ASP A 29 -9.63 12.85 -2.49
CA ASP A 29 -8.80 12.94 -1.30
C ASP A 29 -7.97 11.66 -1.12
N ASP A 30 -6.68 11.77 -1.43
CA ASP A 30 -5.70 10.70 -1.30
C ASP A 30 -4.84 10.84 -0.02
N PHE A 31 -5.37 11.53 1.00
CA PHE A 31 -4.70 11.84 2.28
C PHE A 31 -3.50 12.80 2.17
N LYS A 32 -2.54 12.54 1.28
CA LYS A 32 -1.36 13.39 1.02
C LYS A 32 -1.68 14.54 0.06
N VAL A 33 -2.55 14.29 -0.91
CA VAL A 33 -2.95 15.25 -1.94
C VAL A 33 -4.48 15.28 -2.04
N ILE A 34 -5.05 16.47 -2.17
CA ILE A 34 -6.45 16.67 -2.53
C ILE A 34 -6.47 17.16 -3.98
N TYR A 35 -6.93 16.32 -4.90
CA TYR A 35 -7.11 16.69 -6.29
C TYR A 35 -8.51 17.28 -6.50
N LEU A 36 -8.57 18.40 -7.21
CA LEU A 36 -9.79 19.00 -7.73
C LEU A 36 -9.79 18.82 -9.24
N TRP A 37 -10.57 17.87 -9.74
CA TRP A 37 -10.71 17.65 -11.18
C TRP A 37 -11.89 18.44 -11.74
N PHE A 38 -11.65 19.25 -12.75
CA PHE A 38 -12.63 20.11 -13.40
C PHE A 38 -12.93 19.62 -14.81
N GLY A 39 -14.16 19.18 -15.02
CA GLY A 39 -14.67 18.88 -16.36
C GLY A 39 -14.69 20.13 -17.23
N SER A 40 -14.43 19.97 -18.53
CA SER A 40 -14.29 21.08 -19.48
C SER A 40 -15.55 21.95 -19.58
N ASN A 41 -16.73 21.36 -19.36
CA ASN A 41 -18.05 21.98 -19.45
C ASN A 41 -18.70 22.18 -18.07
N SER A 42 -17.93 22.08 -17.00
CA SER A 42 -18.44 22.29 -15.64
C SER A 42 -18.62 23.77 -15.32
N SER A 43 -19.65 24.10 -14.54
CA SER A 43 -19.94 25.49 -14.17
C SER A 43 -18.84 26.08 -13.29
N GLU A 44 -18.54 27.37 -13.46
CA GLU A 44 -17.58 28.07 -12.57
C GLU A 44 -18.02 28.03 -11.11
N LYS A 45 -19.34 28.06 -10.87
CA LYS A 45 -19.92 27.94 -9.54
C LYS A 45 -19.50 26.62 -8.84
N LYS A 46 -19.56 25.48 -9.55
CA LYS A 46 -19.07 24.19 -9.03
C LYS A 46 -17.57 24.21 -8.74
N LYS A 47 -16.78 24.80 -9.63
CA LYS A 47 -15.31 24.88 -9.48
C LYS A 47 -14.94 25.69 -8.23
N GLU A 48 -15.59 26.83 -8.01
CA GLU A 48 -15.39 27.66 -6.82
C GLU A 48 -15.81 26.93 -5.54
N PHE A 49 -16.95 26.24 -5.56
CA PHE A 49 -17.32 25.37 -4.43
C PHE A 49 -16.28 24.28 -4.18
N GLY A 50 -15.73 23.67 -5.23
CA GLY A 50 -14.65 22.68 -5.10
C GLY A 50 -13.42 23.24 -4.40
N LYS A 51 -12.95 24.42 -4.84
CA LYS A 51 -11.81 25.12 -4.21
C LYS A 51 -12.07 25.39 -2.73
N LYS A 52 -13.27 25.91 -2.39
CA LYS A 52 -13.65 26.18 -1.00
C LYS A 52 -13.68 24.91 -0.16
N ARG A 53 -14.35 23.86 -0.65
CA ARG A 53 -14.49 22.57 0.05
C ARG A 53 -13.14 21.88 0.27
N ALA A 54 -12.24 21.92 -0.71
CA ALA A 54 -10.90 21.37 -0.55
C ALA A 54 -10.11 22.09 0.55
N LYS A 55 -10.18 23.43 0.60
CA LYS A 55 -9.56 24.23 1.67
C LYS A 55 -10.16 23.90 3.03
N ASP A 56 -11.50 23.87 3.13
CA ASP A 56 -12.20 23.53 4.38
C ASP A 56 -11.83 22.13 4.89
N LEU A 57 -11.72 21.15 3.98
CA LEU A 57 -11.27 19.79 4.31
C LEU A 57 -9.82 19.75 4.76
N ASN A 58 -8.96 20.56 4.15
CA ASN A 58 -7.54 20.58 4.48
C ASN A 58 -7.26 21.25 5.83
N ASN A 59 -7.96 22.36 6.12
CA ASN A 59 -7.83 23.10 7.38
C ASN A 59 -8.26 22.29 8.60
N LYS A 60 -9.11 21.29 8.42
CA LYS A 60 -9.55 20.38 9.50
C LYS A 60 -8.53 19.28 9.82
N ARG A 61 -7.45 19.13 9.04
CA ARG A 61 -6.45 18.08 9.24
C ARG A 61 -5.40 18.50 10.26
N LYS A 62 -4.88 17.53 11.01
CA LYS A 62 -3.65 17.72 11.81
C LYS A 62 -2.43 17.98 10.93
N SER A 63 -2.38 17.36 9.75
CA SER A 63 -1.32 17.53 8.75
C SER A 63 -1.93 17.99 7.43
N PRO A 64 -1.57 19.19 6.92
CA PRO A 64 -2.15 19.72 5.69
C PRO A 64 -1.64 18.94 4.47
N ALA A 65 -2.56 18.57 3.60
CA ALA A 65 -2.32 17.99 2.28
C ALA A 65 -2.04 19.06 1.22
N LYS A 66 -1.35 18.68 0.14
CA LYS A 66 -1.20 19.54 -1.05
C LYS A 66 -2.52 19.56 -1.82
N ILE A 67 -3.03 20.73 -2.19
CA ILE A 67 -4.20 20.84 -3.08
C ILE A 67 -3.71 21.01 -4.52
N GLN A 68 -4.21 20.19 -5.44
CA GLN A 68 -3.87 20.28 -6.87
C GLN A 68 -5.15 20.40 -7.70
N ILE A 69 -5.16 21.34 -8.64
CA ILE A 69 -6.25 21.52 -9.58
C ILE A 69 -5.86 20.85 -10.90
N ILE A 70 -6.73 19.98 -11.39
CA ILE A 70 -6.56 19.22 -12.62
C ILE A 70 -7.70 19.60 -13.56
N HIS A 71 -7.37 19.96 -14.79
CA HIS A 71 -8.37 20.24 -15.81
C HIS A 71 -8.49 19.05 -16.75
N GLN A 72 -9.71 18.79 -17.23
CA GLN A 72 -9.94 17.74 -18.22
C GLN A 72 -9.04 17.94 -19.45
N ASN A 73 -8.46 16.84 -19.92
CA ASN A 73 -7.48 16.78 -21.02
C ASN A 73 -6.16 17.53 -20.73
N LYS A 74 -5.91 17.86 -19.46
CA LYS A 74 -4.66 18.44 -18.95
C LYS A 74 -4.26 17.74 -17.64
N GLU A 75 -4.61 16.47 -17.50
CA GLU A 75 -4.15 15.58 -16.44
C GLU A 75 -2.64 15.35 -16.54
N PHE A 76 -1.94 15.32 -15.41
CA PHE A 76 -0.48 15.16 -15.39
C PHE A 76 0.00 14.41 -14.15
N GLY A 77 1.24 13.91 -14.22
CA GLY A 77 1.96 13.33 -13.10
C GLY A 77 1.23 12.14 -12.46
N ALA A 78 1.32 12.03 -11.13
CA ALA A 78 0.69 10.95 -10.35
C ALA A 78 -0.84 10.90 -10.47
N PHE A 79 -1.49 11.93 -11.03
CA PHE A 79 -2.92 11.87 -11.28
C PHE A 79 -3.26 10.93 -12.45
N LEU A 80 -2.43 10.86 -13.48
CA LEU A 80 -2.64 9.95 -14.63
C LEU A 80 -2.60 8.48 -14.18
N THR A 81 -1.67 8.14 -13.28
CA THR A 81 -1.49 6.75 -12.82
C THR A 81 -2.67 6.23 -12.01
N ILE A 82 -3.40 7.12 -11.32
CA ILE A 82 -4.58 6.73 -10.54
C ILE A 82 -5.88 6.87 -11.33
N MET A 83 -5.84 7.43 -12.54
CA MET A 83 -7.05 7.77 -13.30
C MET A 83 -7.87 6.52 -13.65
N ASP A 84 -7.23 5.42 -14.03
CA ASP A 84 -7.93 4.19 -14.39
C ASP A 84 -8.53 3.50 -13.15
N ILE A 85 -7.81 3.50 -12.03
CA ILE A 85 -8.33 3.05 -10.73
C ILE A 85 -9.58 3.85 -10.34
N LEU A 86 -9.56 5.18 -10.56
CA LEU A 86 -10.70 6.04 -10.27
C LEU A 86 -11.91 5.75 -11.18
N LYS A 87 -11.69 5.36 -12.44
CA LYS A 87 -12.77 4.97 -13.38
C LYS A 87 -13.39 3.64 -13.01
N GLU A 88 -12.56 2.64 -12.72
CA GLU A 88 -12.98 1.30 -12.30
C GLU A 88 -13.76 1.36 -10.97
N GLY A 89 -13.33 2.27 -10.10
CA GLY A 89 -13.95 2.56 -8.82
C GLY A 89 -13.16 1.98 -7.66
N LEU A 90 -13.22 2.69 -6.53
CA LEU A 90 -12.80 2.18 -5.25
C LEU A 90 -13.75 1.05 -4.89
N GLN A 91 -13.23 -0.17 -4.88
CA GLN A 91 -13.99 -1.31 -4.40
C GLN A 91 -14.19 -1.15 -2.88
N ASP A 92 -15.37 -0.66 -2.48
CA ASP A 92 -15.81 -0.70 -1.09
C ASP A 92 -15.99 -2.18 -0.72
N GLY A 93 -14.99 -2.73 -0.02
CA GLY A 93 -15.03 -4.10 0.46
C GLY A 93 -14.75 -5.14 -0.63
N ILE A 94 -13.55 -5.10 -1.21
CA ILE A 94 -12.97 -6.31 -1.81
C ILE A 94 -12.99 -7.38 -0.71
N SER A 95 -13.90 -8.34 -0.83
CA SER A 95 -13.67 -9.69 -0.35
C SER A 95 -12.29 -10.04 -0.86
N LYS A 96 -11.24 -9.94 0.00
CA LYS A 96 -9.83 -10.16 -0.38
C LYS A 96 -9.81 -11.26 -1.41
N GLU A 97 -9.75 -10.92 -2.71
CA GLU A 97 -9.50 -11.95 -3.70
C GLU A 97 -8.17 -12.49 -3.25
N LYS A 98 -8.18 -13.78 -2.94
CA LYS A 98 -7.02 -14.42 -2.33
C LYS A 98 -5.91 -14.21 -3.33
N ARG A 99 -4.99 -13.28 -3.02
CA ARG A 99 -3.79 -13.05 -3.82
C ARG A 99 -3.14 -14.41 -3.97
N ASP A 100 -2.70 -14.74 -5.18
CA ASP A 100 -1.95 -15.96 -5.40
C ASP A 100 -0.79 -16.01 -4.42
N GLU A 101 -0.54 -17.19 -3.86
CA GLU A 101 0.59 -17.38 -2.96
C GLU A 101 1.88 -17.10 -3.75
N LEU A 102 2.87 -16.52 -3.06
CA LEU A 102 4.19 -16.31 -3.66
C LEU A 102 4.78 -17.67 -4.05
N VAL A 103 5.17 -17.80 -5.32
CA VAL A 103 5.87 -18.98 -5.81
C VAL A 103 7.37 -18.74 -5.62
N PHE A 104 8.04 -19.63 -4.90
CA PHE A 104 9.49 -19.60 -4.78
C PHE A 104 10.11 -20.18 -6.06
N GLU A 105 11.01 -19.45 -6.70
CA GLU A 105 11.79 -19.89 -7.86
C GLU A 105 12.93 -20.85 -7.43
N LEU A 106 12.55 -21.93 -6.74
CA LEU A 106 13.50 -22.88 -6.15
C LEU A 106 14.27 -23.64 -7.23
N ASP A 107 13.61 -24.07 -8.29
CA ASP A 107 14.23 -24.89 -9.34
C ASP A 107 15.33 -24.09 -10.04
N GLU A 108 15.03 -22.84 -10.42
CA GLU A 108 16.03 -21.92 -10.99
C GLU A 108 17.18 -21.66 -10.00
N THR A 109 16.86 -21.45 -8.71
CA THR A 109 17.88 -21.28 -7.66
C THR A 109 18.80 -22.51 -7.55
N LEU A 110 18.25 -23.72 -7.62
CA LEU A 110 19.02 -24.97 -7.55
C LEU A 110 19.88 -25.17 -8.80
N GLU A 111 19.36 -24.85 -9.99
CA GLU A 111 20.12 -24.92 -11.24
C GLU A 111 21.35 -24.00 -11.22
N LEU A 112 21.22 -22.77 -10.70
CA LEU A 112 22.34 -21.83 -10.57
C LEU A 112 23.41 -22.36 -9.60
N ILE A 113 23.00 -22.99 -8.49
CA ILE A 113 23.91 -23.62 -7.52
C ILE A 113 24.66 -24.79 -8.17
N ASP A 114 23.94 -25.65 -8.89
CA ASP A 114 24.52 -26.81 -9.58
C ASP A 114 25.50 -26.37 -10.70
N ALA A 115 25.27 -25.20 -11.29
CA ALA A 115 26.20 -24.55 -12.22
C ALA A 115 27.44 -23.94 -11.53
N GLY A 116 27.53 -24.00 -10.20
CA GLY A 116 28.66 -23.51 -9.41
C GLY A 116 28.71 -21.99 -9.26
N LEU A 117 27.56 -21.31 -9.42
CA LEU A 117 27.47 -19.87 -9.18
C LEU A 117 27.37 -19.58 -7.68
N ASP A 118 28.00 -18.48 -7.27
CA ASP A 118 27.89 -18.00 -5.89
C ASP A 118 26.45 -17.57 -5.60
N LEU A 119 25.96 -17.95 -4.42
CA LEU A 119 24.64 -17.56 -3.93
C LEU A 119 24.61 -16.06 -3.69
N ASP A 120 23.72 -15.37 -4.40
CA ASP A 120 23.37 -14.00 -4.04
C ASP A 120 22.34 -13.97 -2.90
N LEU A 121 22.00 -12.75 -2.45
CA LEU A 121 21.07 -12.57 -1.33
C LEU A 121 19.69 -13.16 -1.64
N GLU A 122 19.23 -13.06 -2.88
CA GLU A 122 17.91 -13.56 -3.28
C GLU A 122 17.87 -15.08 -3.21
N ALA A 123 18.90 -15.76 -3.74
CA ALA A 123 19.04 -17.22 -3.63
C ALA A 123 19.08 -17.69 -2.17
N GLU A 124 19.81 -16.99 -1.29
CA GLU A 124 19.82 -17.28 0.16
C GLU A 124 18.41 -17.16 0.78
N ILE A 125 17.67 -16.11 0.42
CA ILE A 125 16.30 -15.89 0.91
C ILE A 125 15.37 -16.98 0.37
N THR A 126 15.43 -17.31 -0.93
CA THR A 126 14.61 -18.35 -1.57
C THR A 126 14.74 -19.68 -0.86
N LEU A 127 15.98 -20.14 -0.63
CA LEU A 127 16.25 -21.40 0.05
C LEU A 127 15.73 -21.40 1.49
N LYS A 128 15.96 -20.31 2.24
CA LYS A 128 15.54 -20.18 3.64
C LYS A 128 14.01 -20.11 3.75
N ALA A 129 13.36 -19.34 2.87
CA ALA A 129 11.91 -19.18 2.81
C ALA A 129 11.20 -20.47 2.42
N HIS A 130 11.71 -21.20 1.41
CA HIS A 130 11.20 -22.52 1.06
C HIS A 130 11.33 -23.50 2.23
N LYS A 131 12.50 -23.56 2.87
CA LYS A 131 12.69 -24.41 4.05
C LYS A 131 11.75 -24.00 5.19
N LEU A 132 11.43 -22.71 5.34
CA LEU A 132 10.54 -22.21 6.37
C LEU A 132 9.07 -22.56 6.11
N SER A 133 8.62 -22.45 4.86
CA SER A 133 7.23 -22.77 4.48
C SER A 133 6.90 -24.25 4.68
N LYS A 134 7.88 -25.14 4.46
CA LYS A 134 7.71 -26.59 4.66
C LYS A 134 7.71 -27.05 6.13
N ARG A 135 7.99 -26.18 7.11
CA ARG A 135 8.06 -26.56 8.53
C ARG A 135 6.70 -26.70 9.22
N GLY A 136 5.59 -26.44 8.54
CA GLY A 136 4.25 -26.53 9.14
C GLY A 136 4.00 -25.49 10.25
N ILE A 137 4.67 -24.34 10.17
CA ILE A 137 4.47 -23.22 11.10
C ILE A 137 3.13 -22.56 10.78
N SER A 138 2.34 -22.20 11.79
CA SER A 138 1.07 -21.52 11.58
C SER A 138 1.25 -20.07 11.09
N TYR A 139 0.27 -19.58 10.33
CA TYR A 139 0.23 -18.19 9.86
C TYR A 139 0.39 -17.16 11.00
N GLU A 140 -0.23 -17.42 12.16
CA GLU A 140 -0.11 -16.57 13.34
C GLU A 140 1.32 -16.55 13.89
N LYS A 141 1.97 -17.72 13.95
CA LYS A 141 3.33 -17.85 14.49
C LYS A 141 4.37 -17.19 13.59
N ILE A 142 4.24 -17.32 12.26
CA ILE A 142 5.11 -16.64 11.31
C ILE A 142 4.87 -15.11 11.33
N SER A 143 3.60 -14.67 11.45
CA SER A 143 3.27 -13.25 11.61
C SER A 143 3.89 -12.64 12.86
N LYS A 144 3.85 -13.37 13.98
CA LYS A 144 4.50 -12.94 15.23
C LYS A 144 6.02 -12.86 15.07
N ARG A 145 6.64 -13.83 14.40
CA ARG A 145 8.08 -13.83 14.13
C ARG A 145 8.47 -12.62 13.28
N LEU A 146 7.70 -12.31 12.24
CA LEU A 146 7.93 -11.11 11.41
C LEU A 146 7.83 -9.83 12.23
N ALA A 147 6.82 -9.71 13.10
CA ALA A 147 6.66 -8.57 14.00
C ALA A 147 7.87 -8.38 14.93
N GLU A 148 8.38 -9.47 15.51
CA GLU A 148 9.58 -9.45 16.36
C GLU A 148 10.81 -8.92 15.60
N LEU A 149 11.07 -9.46 14.41
CA LEU A 149 12.23 -9.08 13.58
C LEU A 149 12.16 -7.61 13.12
N GLN A 150 10.98 -7.16 12.68
CA GLN A 150 10.76 -5.76 12.30
C GLN A 150 11.03 -4.82 13.47
N LEU A 151 10.58 -5.17 14.69
CA LEU A 151 10.81 -4.35 15.88
C LEU A 151 12.29 -4.36 16.31
N ILE A 152 12.99 -5.49 16.19
CA ILE A 152 14.43 -5.58 16.47
C ILE A 152 15.19 -4.61 15.56
N LEU A 153 14.90 -4.60 14.26
CA LEU A 153 15.56 -3.69 13.32
C LEU A 153 15.26 -2.22 13.59
N LEU A 154 14.03 -1.90 13.99
CA LEU A 154 13.63 -0.52 14.31
C LEU A 154 14.24 -0.02 15.63
N LYS A 155 14.43 -0.90 16.62
CA LYS A 155 14.91 -0.55 17.96
C LYS A 155 16.42 -0.73 18.14
N GLY A 156 17.09 -1.43 17.24
CA GLY A 156 18.52 -1.72 17.34
C GLY A 156 18.84 -2.55 18.58
N LYS A 157 19.47 -1.94 19.60
CA LYS A 157 19.94 -2.63 20.82
C LYS A 157 18.82 -2.87 21.85
N GLU A 158 17.72 -2.15 21.77
CA GLU A 158 16.62 -2.31 22.72
C GLU A 158 15.72 -3.49 22.37
N LYS A 159 15.45 -4.34 23.37
CA LYS A 159 14.58 -5.50 23.18
C LYS A 159 13.11 -5.06 23.03
N PRO A 160 12.36 -5.55 22.03
CA PRO A 160 10.94 -5.24 21.90
C PRO A 160 10.12 -5.74 23.10
N LEU A 161 9.15 -4.93 23.54
CA LEU A 161 8.23 -5.33 24.61
C LEU A 161 7.13 -6.24 24.07
N ALA A 162 6.60 -7.12 24.92
CA ALA A 162 5.59 -8.10 24.51
C ALA A 162 4.29 -7.47 23.97
N ASN A 163 3.88 -6.31 24.52
CA ASN A 163 2.72 -5.56 24.05
C ASN A 163 2.93 -4.95 22.66
N GLU A 164 4.14 -4.50 22.34
CA GLU A 164 4.50 -3.98 21.01
C GLU A 164 4.50 -5.09 19.97
N ILE A 165 5.08 -6.24 20.30
CA ILE A 165 5.05 -7.43 19.44
C ILE A 165 3.61 -7.84 19.16
N LYS A 166 2.76 -7.89 20.19
CA LYS A 166 1.34 -8.23 20.03
C LYS A 166 0.63 -7.26 19.10
N LYS A 167 0.76 -5.94 19.34
CA LYS A 167 0.15 -4.91 18.48
C LYS A 167 0.63 -5.04 17.03
N LYS A 168 1.93 -5.24 16.82
CA LYS A 168 2.50 -5.38 15.47
C LYS A 168 2.05 -6.67 14.79
N THR A 169 1.91 -7.76 15.54
CA THR A 169 1.36 -9.03 15.03
C THR A 169 -0.08 -8.83 14.56
N GLU A 170 -0.92 -8.14 15.32
CA GLU A 170 -2.31 -7.83 14.93
C GLU A 170 -2.39 -6.97 13.65
N GLU A 171 -1.45 -6.05 13.45
CA GLU A 171 -1.34 -5.28 12.20
C GLU A 171 -1.02 -6.20 11.01
N ILE A 172 -0.05 -7.11 11.16
CA ILE A 172 0.36 -8.06 10.11
C ILE A 172 -0.77 -9.05 9.80
N LEU A 173 -1.47 -9.57 10.81
CA LEU A 173 -2.61 -10.48 10.63
C LEU A 173 -3.75 -9.83 9.83
N LYS A 174 -3.94 -8.51 9.95
CA LYS A 174 -4.94 -7.76 9.19
C LYS A 174 -4.48 -7.45 7.76
N SER A 175 -3.18 -7.56 7.48
CA SER A 175 -2.63 -7.33 6.14
C SER A 175 -3.14 -8.35 5.11
N SER A 176 -2.88 -8.06 3.84
CA SER A 176 -3.16 -8.96 2.71
C SER A 176 -1.96 -9.85 2.35
N SER A 177 -1.00 -10.01 3.28
CA SER A 177 0.19 -10.85 3.03
C SER A 177 -0.22 -12.31 3.01
N THR A 178 0.38 -13.08 2.12
CA THR A 178 0.15 -14.52 1.97
C THR A 178 1.14 -15.31 2.84
N PHE A 179 0.96 -16.63 3.01
CA PHE A 179 1.82 -17.37 3.95
C PHE A 179 3.26 -17.47 3.46
N GLU A 180 3.42 -17.75 2.17
CA GLU A 180 4.71 -17.81 1.48
C GLU A 180 5.40 -16.43 1.49
N GLU A 181 4.67 -15.33 1.30
CA GLU A 181 5.21 -13.96 1.44
C GLU A 181 5.74 -13.71 2.87
N LEU A 182 5.02 -14.17 3.91
CA LEU A 182 5.51 -14.03 5.29
C LEU A 182 6.77 -14.86 5.53
N CYS A 183 6.86 -16.06 4.95
CA CYS A 183 8.08 -16.88 5.03
C CYS A 183 9.28 -16.20 4.35
N TRP A 184 9.03 -15.56 3.20
CA TRP A 184 10.03 -14.77 2.49
C TRP A 184 10.54 -13.60 3.33
N LEU A 185 9.63 -12.74 3.80
CA LEU A 185 9.98 -11.56 4.60
C LEU A 185 10.70 -11.93 5.91
N VAL A 186 10.26 -13.00 6.59
CA VAL A 186 10.97 -13.47 7.78
C VAL A 186 12.39 -13.91 7.44
N SER A 187 12.57 -14.63 6.33
CA SER A 187 13.88 -15.14 5.91
C SER A 187 14.83 -14.00 5.54
N GLU A 188 14.33 -13.02 4.78
CA GLU A 188 15.06 -11.78 4.45
C GLU A 188 15.53 -11.06 5.71
N LEU A 189 14.63 -10.76 6.65
CA LEU A 189 15.01 -10.02 7.85
C LEU A 189 15.99 -10.81 8.74
N GLU A 190 15.85 -12.13 8.84
CA GLU A 190 16.81 -12.96 9.57
C GLU A 190 18.20 -12.89 8.94
N ILE A 191 18.31 -13.03 7.62
CA ILE A 191 19.59 -12.94 6.91
C ILE A 191 20.22 -11.55 7.11
N LEU A 192 19.44 -10.48 6.97
CA LEU A 192 19.93 -9.12 7.15
C LEU A 192 20.40 -8.85 8.59
N ILE A 193 19.71 -9.40 9.59
CA ILE A 193 20.13 -9.29 10.99
C ILE A 193 21.40 -10.10 11.24
N GLU A 194 21.49 -11.33 10.71
CA GLU A 194 22.68 -12.19 10.82
C GLU A 194 23.90 -11.50 10.21
N LYS A 195 23.78 -10.97 8.98
CA LYS A 195 24.88 -10.26 8.29
C LYS A 195 25.29 -8.97 9.02
N LYS A 196 24.36 -8.20 9.59
CA LYS A 196 24.66 -7.01 10.41
C LYS A 196 25.31 -7.31 11.76
N GLN A 197 25.25 -8.54 12.25
CA GLN A 197 25.94 -8.95 13.48
C GLN A 197 27.37 -9.47 13.21
N ILE A 198 27.75 -9.63 11.95
CA ILE A 198 29.06 -10.12 11.50
C ILE A 198 29.98 -8.95 11.07
N GLU A 199 29.45 -7.72 10.98
CA GLU A 199 30.23 -6.47 10.83
C GLU A 199 30.65 -5.86 12.18
#